data_AF-A0A818J6P5-F1
#
_entry.id   AF-A0A818J6P5-F1
#
_cell.length_a   1.000
_cell.length_b   1.000
_cell.length_c   1.000
_cell.angle_alpha   90.00
_cell.angle_beta   90.00
_cell.angle_gamma   90.00
#
_symmetry.space_group_name_H-M   'P 1'
#
loop_
_entity.id
_entity.type
_entity.pdbx_description
1 polymer ?
#
loop_
_entity_poly.entity_id
_entity_poly.type
_entity_poly.pdbx_seq_one_letter_code
_entity_poly.pdbx_strand_id
1 'polypeptide(L)'
;MDIDSEPLSSIAGMSSLDEDLMERLRSITTCNREDLIAQFRSTTNAMLTDEGCGFFLEMSNWNLNEAILAYYDAEMPTDKIPQMRFIADVTVGEGEAIPPNTRFIKTWRVENSGTERWPNNCSLRFVNGDRLQDRDEIYVSSLAPGEQTNISVNITSPNVSRIIRSQWRLFTSAGVPFGGREIFQLSFFGCLKNRFSFS
;
A
#
# COMPACT_ATOMS: atom_id res chain seq x y z
N MET A 1 9.31 -68.05 -61.66
CA MET A 1 9.54 -66.70 -61.14
C MET A 1 8.20 -66.15 -60.73
N ASP A 2 7.88 -66.55 -59.51
CA ASP A 2 7.14 -65.84 -58.47
C ASP A 2 6.88 -64.36 -58.75
N ILE A 3 5.66 -63.91 -58.47
CA ILE A 3 5.36 -63.04 -57.33
C ILE A 3 3.83 -62.89 -57.28
N ASP A 4 3.24 -63.44 -56.21
CA ASP A 4 1.91 -63.11 -55.76
C ASP A 4 1.83 -61.61 -55.40
N SER A 5 0.75 -60.94 -55.77
CA SER A 5 0.39 -59.65 -55.18
C SER A 5 -1.11 -59.63 -54.98
N GLU A 6 -1.50 -60.22 -53.85
CA GLU A 6 -2.80 -60.09 -53.21
C GLU A 6 -3.17 -58.62 -52.90
N PRO A 7 -4.47 -58.33 -52.68
CA PRO A 7 -4.99 -56.98 -52.66
C PRO A 7 -4.62 -56.24 -51.37
N LEU A 8 -4.28 -54.97 -51.50
CA LEU A 8 -4.21 -53.99 -50.41
C LEU A 8 -5.58 -53.91 -49.72
N SER A 9 -5.77 -54.71 -48.68
CA SER A 9 -6.84 -54.55 -47.71
C SER A 9 -6.32 -53.75 -46.51
N SER A 10 -7.14 -52.81 -46.06
CA SER A 10 -7.07 -52.12 -44.77
C SER A 10 -6.10 -50.94 -44.61
N ILE A 11 -6.49 -49.78 -45.16
CA ILE A 11 -6.22 -48.47 -44.56
C ILE A 11 -7.55 -47.98 -43.96
N ALA A 12 -7.99 -48.59 -42.86
CA ALA A 12 -9.19 -48.17 -42.12
C ALA A 12 -9.07 -48.45 -40.61
N GLY A 13 -7.85 -48.48 -40.06
CA GLY A 13 -7.59 -48.79 -38.65
C GLY A 13 -6.79 -47.74 -37.87
N MET A 14 -6.35 -46.65 -38.51
CA MET A 14 -5.53 -45.59 -37.88
C MET A 14 -6.32 -44.33 -37.49
N SER A 15 -7.62 -44.22 -37.80
CA SER A 15 -8.37 -42.99 -37.51
C SER A 15 -9.00 -42.94 -36.12
N SER A 16 -9.49 -44.06 -35.58
CA SER A 16 -10.20 -44.04 -34.28
C SER A 16 -9.26 -43.98 -33.07
N LEU A 17 -8.08 -44.60 -33.19
CA LEU A 17 -7.08 -44.59 -32.12
C LEU A 17 -6.39 -43.22 -32.03
N ASP A 18 -6.09 -42.58 -33.16
CA ASP A 18 -5.52 -41.23 -33.18
C ASP A 18 -6.55 -40.18 -32.75
N GLU A 19 -7.84 -40.34 -33.09
CA GLU A 19 -8.91 -39.49 -32.56
C GLU A 19 -9.06 -39.65 -31.04
N ASP A 20 -9.11 -40.87 -30.50
CA ASP A 20 -9.16 -41.10 -29.04
C ASP A 20 -7.89 -40.59 -28.34
N LEU A 21 -6.72 -40.77 -28.96
CA LEU A 21 -5.47 -40.25 -28.41
C LEU A 21 -5.46 -38.73 -28.41
N MET A 22 -5.92 -38.08 -29.48
CA MET A 22 -6.10 -36.63 -29.56
C MET A 22 -7.16 -36.14 -28.57
N GLU A 23 -8.21 -36.94 -28.34
CA GLU A 23 -9.27 -36.70 -27.36
C GLU A 23 -8.76 -36.78 -25.91
N ARG A 24 -7.83 -37.70 -25.67
CA ARG A 24 -7.17 -37.86 -24.38
C ARG A 24 -6.08 -36.82 -24.19
N LEU A 25 -5.35 -36.44 -25.23
CA LEU A 25 -4.32 -35.40 -25.16
C LEU A 25 -4.92 -34.01 -24.96
N ARG A 26 -6.08 -33.70 -25.59
CA ARG A 26 -6.84 -32.47 -25.28
C ARG A 26 -7.25 -32.44 -23.81
N SER A 27 -7.71 -33.59 -23.29
CA SER A 27 -8.17 -33.73 -21.91
C SER A 27 -7.02 -33.68 -20.90
N ILE A 28 -5.87 -34.32 -21.19
CA ILE A 28 -4.67 -34.27 -20.34
C ILE A 28 -4.15 -32.83 -20.19
N THR A 29 -4.21 -32.06 -21.27
CA THR A 29 -3.82 -30.65 -21.22
C THR A 29 -4.81 -29.82 -20.41
N THR A 30 -6.11 -30.08 -20.50
CA THR A 30 -7.14 -29.34 -19.74
C THR A 30 -7.22 -29.78 -18.28
N CYS A 31 -7.10 -31.07 -17.95
CA CYS A 31 -7.12 -31.59 -16.58
C CYS A 31 -5.89 -31.10 -15.79
N ASN A 32 -4.71 -31.09 -16.40
CA ASN A 32 -3.52 -30.53 -15.74
C ASN A 32 -3.69 -29.03 -15.44
N ARG A 33 -4.40 -28.30 -16.31
CA ARG A 33 -4.71 -26.88 -16.10
C ARG A 33 -5.71 -26.67 -14.96
N GLU A 34 -6.76 -27.47 -14.90
CA GLU A 34 -7.74 -27.44 -13.81
C GLU A 34 -7.11 -27.80 -12.45
N ASP A 35 -6.24 -28.82 -12.42
CA ASP A 35 -5.51 -29.22 -11.21
C ASP A 35 -4.56 -28.12 -10.72
N LEU A 36 -3.89 -27.41 -11.64
CA LEU A 36 -3.03 -26.28 -11.31
C LEU A 36 -3.83 -25.10 -10.74
N ILE A 37 -5.02 -24.82 -11.30
CA ILE A 37 -5.93 -23.80 -10.76
C ILE A 37 -6.36 -24.16 -9.33
N ALA A 38 -6.72 -25.43 -9.09
CA ALA A 38 -7.12 -25.90 -7.77
C ALA A 38 -5.98 -25.81 -6.75
N GLN A 39 -4.76 -26.23 -7.13
CA GLN A 39 -3.58 -26.14 -6.27
C GLN A 39 -3.20 -24.70 -5.97
N PHE A 40 -3.17 -23.84 -6.99
CA PHE A 40 -2.88 -22.41 -6.83
C PHE A 40 -3.82 -21.77 -5.82
N ARG A 41 -5.13 -22.04 -5.94
CA ARG A 41 -6.16 -21.54 -5.02
C ARG A 41 -5.97 -22.07 -3.59
N SER A 42 -5.62 -23.36 -3.46
CA SER A 42 -5.36 -23.97 -2.15
C SER A 42 -4.11 -23.42 -1.47
N THR A 43 -3.04 -23.12 -2.21
CA THR A 43 -1.76 -22.66 -1.63
C THR A 43 -1.79 -21.18 -1.27
N THR A 44 -2.41 -20.35 -2.11
CA THR A 44 -2.50 -18.90 -1.89
C THR A 44 -3.54 -18.52 -0.83
N ASN A 45 -4.50 -19.41 -0.54
CA ASN A 45 -5.70 -19.10 0.25
C ASN A 45 -6.47 -17.88 -0.32
N ALA A 46 -6.32 -17.63 -1.62
CA ALA A 46 -6.90 -16.49 -2.31
C ALA A 46 -8.42 -16.62 -2.42
N MET A 47 -9.15 -15.53 -2.20
CA MET A 47 -10.56 -15.38 -2.59
C MET A 47 -10.69 -15.09 -4.10
N LEU A 48 -9.77 -15.59 -4.93
CA LEU A 48 -9.83 -15.44 -6.38
C LEU A 48 -10.85 -16.42 -6.98
N THR A 49 -11.49 -15.97 -8.06
CA THR A 49 -12.29 -16.84 -8.93
C THR A 49 -11.35 -17.74 -9.73
N ASP A 50 -11.88 -18.85 -10.26
CA ASP A 50 -11.08 -19.78 -11.08
C ASP A 50 -10.51 -19.08 -12.33
N GLU A 51 -11.22 -18.09 -12.86
CA GLU A 51 -10.76 -17.20 -13.94
C GLU A 51 -9.58 -16.32 -13.51
N GLY A 52 -9.60 -15.79 -12.27
CA GLY A 52 -8.50 -15.03 -11.70
C GLY A 52 -7.25 -15.89 -11.49
N CYS A 53 -7.41 -17.11 -11.00
CA CYS A 53 -6.31 -18.08 -10.88
C CYS A 53 -5.75 -18.46 -12.27
N GLY A 54 -6.64 -18.69 -13.24
CA GLY A 54 -6.28 -18.99 -14.63
C GLY A 54 -5.44 -17.88 -15.26
N PHE A 55 -5.79 -16.61 -15.03
CA PHE A 55 -5.03 -15.47 -15.52
C PHE A 55 -3.57 -15.44 -15.03
N PHE A 56 -3.32 -15.64 -13.73
CA PHE A 56 -1.95 -15.67 -13.19
C PHE A 56 -1.16 -16.88 -13.71
N LEU A 57 -1.82 -18.04 -13.83
CA LEU A 57 -1.19 -19.23 -14.42
C LEU A 57 -0.88 -19.01 -15.91
N GLU A 58 -1.77 -18.37 -16.68
CA GLU A 58 -1.51 -18.03 -18.08
C GLU A 58 -0.34 -17.06 -18.24
N MET A 59 -0.28 -16.00 -17.42
CA MET A 59 0.84 -15.05 -17.41
C MET A 59 2.17 -15.73 -17.06
N SER A 60 2.15 -16.74 -16.20
CA SER A 60 3.32 -17.50 -15.77
C SER A 60 3.55 -18.78 -16.58
N ASN A 61 2.97 -18.88 -17.79
CA ASN A 61 3.11 -20.03 -18.69
C ASN A 61 2.80 -21.38 -18.01
N TRP A 62 1.73 -21.41 -17.22
CA TRP A 62 1.23 -22.54 -16.42
C TRP A 62 2.23 -23.09 -15.40
N ASN A 63 3.20 -22.29 -14.96
CA ASN A 63 4.08 -22.63 -13.85
C ASN A 63 3.48 -22.18 -12.52
N LEU A 64 3.13 -23.16 -11.66
CA LEU A 64 2.51 -22.92 -10.36
C LEU A 64 3.37 -22.02 -9.45
N ASN A 65 4.67 -22.26 -9.36
CA ASN A 65 5.55 -21.51 -8.46
C ASN A 65 5.69 -20.04 -8.90
N GLU A 66 5.88 -19.82 -10.20
CA GLU A 66 5.94 -18.47 -10.78
C GLU A 66 4.60 -17.74 -10.67
N ALA A 67 3.48 -18.45 -10.83
CA ALA A 67 2.16 -17.87 -10.63
C ALA A 67 1.96 -17.47 -9.16
N ILE A 68 2.32 -18.35 -8.21
CA ILE A 68 2.20 -18.08 -6.77
C ILE A 68 3.06 -16.87 -6.39
N LEU A 69 4.28 -16.78 -6.92
CA LEU A 69 5.15 -15.62 -6.73
C LEU A 69 4.54 -14.36 -7.34
N ALA A 70 4.03 -14.41 -8.57
CA ALA A 70 3.37 -13.26 -9.20
C ALA A 70 2.11 -12.82 -8.43
N TYR A 71 1.37 -13.76 -7.86
CA TYR A 71 0.23 -13.49 -6.98
C TYR A 71 0.67 -12.81 -5.69
N TYR A 72 1.68 -13.36 -5.00
CA TYR A 72 2.20 -12.72 -3.81
C TYR A 72 2.89 -11.40 -4.11
N ASP A 73 3.51 -11.19 -5.26
CA ASP A 73 4.05 -9.88 -5.66
C ASP A 73 2.95 -8.87 -6.01
N ALA A 74 1.79 -9.34 -6.49
CA ALA A 74 0.62 -8.51 -6.75
C ALA A 74 -0.20 -8.21 -5.49
N GLU A 75 -0.27 -9.15 -4.54
CA GLU A 75 -1.04 -9.04 -3.30
C GLU A 75 -0.23 -8.57 -2.10
N MET A 76 1.08 -8.82 -2.06
CA MET A 76 2.00 -8.10 -1.20
C MET A 76 2.23 -6.78 -1.92
N PRO A 77 1.64 -5.65 -1.49
CA PRO A 77 2.12 -4.39 -1.99
C PRO A 77 3.62 -4.39 -1.69
N THR A 78 4.43 -4.27 -2.74
CA THR A 78 5.75 -3.69 -2.56
C THR A 78 5.46 -2.26 -2.12
N ASP A 79 5.12 -2.08 -0.83
CA ASP A 79 4.76 -0.81 -0.23
C ASP A 79 6.03 0.03 -0.30
N LYS A 80 6.26 0.63 -1.47
CA LYS A 80 7.29 1.63 -1.65
C LYS A 80 6.96 2.66 -0.62
N ILE A 81 7.88 2.82 0.33
CA ILE A 81 7.70 3.74 1.44
C ILE A 81 7.33 5.10 0.83
N PRO A 82 6.14 5.64 1.12
CA PRO A 82 5.68 6.84 0.47
C PRO A 82 6.66 7.98 0.70
N GLN A 83 6.82 8.84 -0.30
CA GLN A 83 7.73 9.98 -0.19
C GLN A 83 6.94 11.25 0.04
N MET A 84 7.49 12.13 0.87
CA MET A 84 6.89 13.40 1.24
C MET A 84 7.97 14.46 1.23
N ARG A 85 7.58 15.66 0.80
CA ARG A 85 8.39 16.86 0.89
C ARG A 85 7.65 17.92 1.71
N PHE A 86 8.34 18.47 2.70
CA PHE A 86 7.86 19.63 3.43
C PHE A 86 7.94 20.88 2.55
N ILE A 87 6.83 21.61 2.42
CA ILE A 87 6.75 22.81 1.58
C ILE A 87 6.86 24.06 2.44
N ALA A 88 6.01 24.20 3.45
CA ALA A 88 5.97 25.40 4.27
C ALA A 88 5.30 25.18 5.61
N ASP A 89 5.68 26.01 6.56
CA ASP A 89 4.90 26.27 7.75
C ASP A 89 3.81 27.31 7.41
N VAL A 90 2.53 26.92 7.53
CA VAL A 90 1.41 27.77 7.10
C VAL A 90 0.90 28.63 8.25
N THR A 91 0.96 28.13 9.49
CA THR A 91 0.56 28.94 10.65
C THR A 91 1.69 29.89 11.03
N VAL A 92 1.57 31.15 10.62
CA VAL A 92 2.47 32.24 11.03
C VAL A 92 2.26 32.56 12.51
N GLY A 93 3.32 32.55 13.33
CA GLY A 93 3.26 32.90 14.76
C GLY A 93 4.06 32.01 15.73
N GLU A 94 4.86 31.05 15.25
CA GLU A 94 5.76 30.30 16.14
C GLU A 94 6.81 31.20 16.79
N GLY A 95 6.95 31.08 18.11
CA GLY A 95 7.91 31.85 18.92
C GLY A 95 7.27 32.85 19.89
N GLU A 96 5.98 33.14 19.76
CA GLU A 96 5.27 34.03 20.70
C GLU A 96 4.86 33.31 22.00
N ALA A 97 4.64 34.10 23.05
CA ALA A 97 4.14 33.62 24.33
C ALA A 97 2.64 33.32 24.22
N ILE A 98 2.26 32.04 24.31
CA ILE A 98 0.85 31.62 24.23
C ILE A 98 0.28 31.49 25.64
N PRO A 99 -0.85 32.17 25.96
CA PRO A 99 -1.52 32.02 27.25
C PRO A 99 -1.97 30.58 27.50
N PRO A 100 -2.14 30.18 28.77
CA PRO A 100 -2.49 28.80 29.09
C PRO A 100 -3.96 28.53 28.71
N ASN A 101 -4.23 27.29 28.30
CA ASN A 101 -5.54 26.81 27.82
C ASN A 101 -6.04 27.53 26.55
N THR A 102 -5.15 28.17 25.79
CA THR A 102 -5.48 28.78 24.50
C THR A 102 -5.55 27.71 23.42
N ARG A 103 -6.61 27.73 22.62
CA ARG A 103 -6.78 26.84 21.47
C ARG A 103 -6.30 27.52 20.19
N PHE A 104 -5.51 26.83 19.38
CA PHE A 104 -5.06 27.30 18.07
C PHE A 104 -4.82 26.12 17.13
N ILE A 105 -4.66 26.40 15.82
CA ILE A 105 -4.45 25.37 14.80
C ILE A 105 -3.06 25.51 14.22
N LYS A 106 -2.26 24.45 14.32
CA LYS A 106 -0.96 24.35 13.65
C LYS A 106 -1.12 23.68 12.30
N THR A 107 -0.64 24.33 11.24
CA THR A 107 -0.80 23.86 9.88
C THR A 107 0.54 23.81 9.16
N TRP A 108 0.84 22.68 8.53
CA TRP A 108 1.99 22.51 7.64
C TRP A 108 1.51 22.17 6.23
N ARG A 109 2.19 22.70 5.22
CA ARG A 109 1.99 22.33 3.82
C ARG A 109 3.01 21.28 3.42
N VAL A 110 2.51 20.22 2.80
CA VAL A 110 3.32 19.09 2.32
C VAL A 110 2.97 18.77 0.88
N GLU A 111 3.85 18.03 0.23
CA GLU A 111 3.67 17.50 -1.11
C GLU A 111 4.04 16.01 -1.11
N ASN A 112 3.33 15.22 -1.92
CA ASN A 112 3.81 13.90 -2.31
C ASN A 112 4.92 14.05 -3.36
N SER A 113 6.17 13.90 -2.94
CA SER A 113 7.33 13.96 -3.82
C SER A 113 7.71 12.62 -4.45
N GLY A 114 6.90 11.57 -4.24
CA GLY A 114 7.12 10.24 -4.78
C GLY A 114 6.54 10.07 -6.18
N THR A 115 6.73 8.88 -6.73
CA THR A 115 6.22 8.50 -8.06
C THR A 115 4.84 7.84 -8.02
N GLU A 116 4.34 7.50 -6.82
CA GLU A 116 3.08 6.79 -6.61
C GLU A 116 2.18 7.57 -5.65
N ARG A 117 0.87 7.33 -5.75
CA ARG A 117 -0.11 7.93 -4.84
C ARG A 117 0.11 7.40 -3.42
N TRP A 118 -0.02 8.25 -2.40
CA TRP A 118 0.04 7.80 -1.01
C TRP A 118 -1.06 6.76 -0.71
N PRO A 119 -0.77 5.70 0.06
CA PRO A 119 -1.79 4.76 0.49
C PRO A 119 -2.94 5.46 1.23
N ASN A 120 -4.11 4.85 1.18
CA ASN A 120 -5.25 5.33 1.97
C ASN A 120 -4.96 5.22 3.47
N ASN A 121 -5.60 6.09 4.26
CA ASN A 121 -5.50 6.10 5.71
C ASN A 121 -4.08 6.36 6.26
N CYS A 122 -3.23 7.07 5.51
CA CYS A 122 -2.02 7.67 6.08
C CYS A 122 -2.40 8.64 7.20
N SER A 123 -1.55 8.77 8.21
CA SER A 123 -1.81 9.63 9.37
C SER A 123 -0.57 10.34 9.87
N LEU A 124 -0.76 11.54 10.42
CA LEU A 124 0.24 12.26 11.21
C LEU A 124 0.08 11.85 12.68
N ARG A 125 1.19 11.44 13.31
CA ARG A 125 1.22 10.96 14.70
C ARG A 125 2.30 11.66 15.51
N PHE A 126 2.02 11.84 16.80
CA PHE A 126 3.00 12.35 17.76
C PHE A 126 4.12 11.32 17.95
N VAL A 127 5.37 11.78 17.98
CA VAL A 127 6.53 10.89 18.16
C VAL A 127 7.44 11.27 19.32
N ASN A 128 7.51 12.55 19.70
CA ASN A 128 8.41 12.99 20.77
C ASN A 128 8.08 14.40 21.31
N GLY A 129 8.54 14.68 22.53
CA GLY A 129 8.40 15.97 23.20
C GLY A 129 7.10 16.10 23.99
N ASP A 130 6.45 17.26 23.87
CA ASP A 130 5.21 17.58 24.55
C ASP A 130 4.00 17.11 23.75
N ARG A 131 3.19 16.26 24.35
CA ARG A 131 1.92 15.80 23.76
C ARG A 131 0.85 16.88 23.98
N LEU A 132 0.29 17.40 22.89
CA LEU A 132 -0.62 18.56 22.89
C LEU A 132 -2.04 18.23 22.42
N GLN A 133 -2.29 16.96 22.10
CA GLN A 133 -3.60 16.40 21.78
C GLN A 133 -3.79 15.06 22.49
N ASP A 134 -5.05 14.74 22.78
CA ASP A 134 -5.45 13.44 23.34
C ASP A 134 -5.55 12.35 22.27
N ARG A 135 -5.81 12.72 21.00
CA ARG A 135 -5.84 11.77 19.87
C ARG A 135 -4.43 11.50 19.38
N ASP A 136 -4.19 10.24 19.03
CA ASP A 136 -2.90 9.75 18.54
C ASP A 136 -2.69 9.92 17.03
N GLU A 137 -3.78 10.13 16.26
CA GLU A 137 -3.73 10.06 14.80
C GLU A 137 -4.59 11.15 14.14
N ILE A 138 -3.98 11.84 13.18
CA ILE A 138 -4.66 12.80 12.30
C ILE A 138 -4.54 12.27 10.88
N TYR A 139 -5.65 11.79 10.32
CA TYR A 139 -5.67 11.25 8.96
C TYR A 139 -5.35 12.33 7.93
N VAL A 140 -4.58 11.91 6.92
CA VAL A 140 -4.12 12.76 5.82
C VAL A 140 -4.68 12.19 4.53
N SER A 141 -5.03 13.08 3.60
CA SER A 141 -5.52 12.71 2.27
C SER A 141 -4.49 11.86 1.51
N SER A 142 -4.98 10.93 0.70
CA SER A 142 -4.17 10.17 -0.25
C SER A 142 -3.79 11.07 -1.43
N LEU A 143 -2.54 11.51 -1.48
CA LEU A 143 -2.04 12.47 -2.46
C LEU A 143 -1.46 11.78 -3.70
N ALA A 144 -1.80 12.25 -4.89
CA ALA A 144 -1.13 11.88 -6.13
C ALA A 144 0.31 12.42 -6.18
N PRO A 145 1.20 11.86 -7.03
CA PRO A 145 2.51 12.45 -7.29
C PRO A 145 2.43 13.94 -7.62
N GLY A 146 3.20 14.77 -6.91
CA GLY A 146 3.23 16.23 -7.05
C GLY A 146 2.05 16.98 -6.42
N GLU A 147 1.06 16.29 -5.88
CA GLU A 147 -0.09 16.92 -5.21
C GLU A 147 0.31 17.46 -3.83
N GLN A 148 -0.24 18.62 -3.46
CA GLN A 148 0.01 19.29 -2.19
C GLN A 148 -1.23 19.32 -1.31
N THR A 149 -1.03 19.27 0.01
CA THR A 149 -2.10 19.47 0.98
C THR A 149 -1.61 20.17 2.24
N ASN A 150 -2.55 20.70 3.02
CA ASN A 150 -2.29 21.25 4.34
C ASN A 150 -2.70 20.22 5.41
N ILE A 151 -1.77 19.86 6.29
CA ILE A 151 -2.03 19.01 7.45
C ILE A 151 -2.18 19.91 8.68
N SER A 152 -3.30 19.80 9.38
CA SER A 152 -3.67 20.68 10.50
C SER A 152 -3.85 19.91 11.81
N VAL A 153 -3.33 20.47 12.90
CA VAL A 153 -3.42 19.93 14.26
C VAL A 153 -4.06 20.97 15.17
N ASN A 154 -5.15 20.63 15.84
CA ASN A 154 -5.77 21.49 16.85
C ASN A 154 -4.99 21.38 18.17
N ILE A 155 -4.46 22.47 18.71
CA ILE A 155 -3.64 22.45 19.92
C ILE A 155 -4.35 23.20 21.03
N THR A 156 -4.22 22.70 22.25
CA THR A 156 -4.52 23.46 23.47
C THR A 156 -3.21 23.71 24.22
N SER A 157 -2.87 24.97 24.44
CA SER A 157 -1.67 25.36 25.18
C SER A 157 -1.74 24.88 26.64
N PRO A 158 -0.71 24.19 27.15
CA PRO A 158 -0.68 23.71 28.53
C PRO A 158 -0.48 24.84 29.53
N ASN A 159 -0.89 24.62 30.79
CA ASN A 159 -0.73 25.60 31.87
C ASN A 159 0.67 25.56 32.51
N VAL A 160 1.70 25.88 31.72
CA VAL A 160 3.10 25.87 32.17
C VAL A 160 3.87 27.05 31.58
N SER A 161 4.82 27.60 32.35
CA SER A 161 5.71 28.68 31.91
C SER A 161 7.06 28.14 31.42
N ARG A 162 7.09 27.52 30.25
CA ARG A 162 8.32 27.02 29.61
C ARG A 162 8.17 26.92 28.10
N ILE A 163 9.28 26.68 27.42
CA ILE A 163 9.26 26.29 26.01
C ILE A 163 8.60 24.91 25.89
N ILE A 164 7.60 24.83 25.03
CA ILE A 164 6.91 23.63 24.61
C ILE A 164 7.45 23.22 23.24
N ARG A 165 7.78 21.93 23.07
CA ARG A 165 8.22 21.37 21.78
C ARG A 165 7.49 20.09 21.49
N SER A 166 6.78 20.01 20.38
CA SER A 166 6.02 18.82 19.98
C SER A 166 6.48 18.36 18.60
N GLN A 167 6.83 17.09 18.47
CA GLN A 167 7.35 16.50 17.24
C GLN A 167 6.40 15.42 16.70
N TRP A 168 6.17 15.47 15.40
CA TRP A 168 5.21 14.62 14.70
C TRP A 168 5.82 14.02 13.44
N ARG A 169 5.31 12.86 13.04
CA ARG A 169 5.74 12.15 11.83
C ARG A 169 4.57 11.49 11.13
N LEU A 170 4.69 11.34 9.81
CA LEU A 170 3.71 10.63 8.99
C LEU A 170 3.93 9.12 9.06
N PHE A 171 2.83 8.38 9.08
CA PHE A 171 2.77 6.93 9.10
C PHE A 171 1.77 6.41 8.07
N THR A 172 2.08 5.28 7.45
CA THR A 172 1.14 4.53 6.64
C THR A 172 0.07 3.87 7.53
N SER A 173 -0.99 3.34 6.92
CA SER A 173 -2.00 2.55 7.63
C SER A 173 -1.41 1.31 8.33
N ALA A 174 -0.34 0.74 7.76
CA ALA A 174 0.43 -0.36 8.35
C ALA A 174 1.35 0.08 9.51
N GLY A 175 1.37 1.36 9.87
CA GLY A 175 2.22 1.89 10.95
C GLY A 175 3.68 2.07 10.58
N VAL A 176 4.01 2.10 9.28
CA VAL A 176 5.37 2.36 8.80
C VAL A 176 5.59 3.89 8.69
N PRO A 177 6.61 4.46 9.36
CA PRO A 177 6.90 5.89 9.23
C PRO A 177 7.43 6.22 7.84
N PHE A 178 7.01 7.35 7.28
CA PHE A 178 7.43 7.79 5.94
C PHE A 178 7.75 9.28 5.87
N GLY A 179 8.22 9.74 4.70
CA GLY A 179 8.65 11.12 4.51
C GLY A 179 10.07 11.38 5.01
N GLY A 180 11.00 10.45 4.75
CA GLY A 180 12.43 10.68 4.94
C GLY A 180 12.84 10.97 6.39
N ARG A 181 13.64 12.02 6.59
CA ARG A 181 14.12 12.49 7.91
C ARG A 181 13.26 13.64 8.46
N GLU A 182 12.24 14.04 7.71
CA GLU A 182 11.39 15.17 7.99
C GLU A 182 10.53 14.87 9.22
N ILE A 183 10.64 15.76 10.22
CA ILE A 183 9.83 15.74 11.44
C ILE A 183 9.11 17.07 11.48
N PHE A 184 7.78 17.02 11.63
CA PHE A 184 6.99 18.23 11.82
C PHE A 184 7.16 18.68 13.26
N GLN A 185 7.73 19.87 13.43
CA GLN A 185 7.99 20.43 14.74
C GLN A 185 7.08 21.63 14.98
N LEU A 186 6.57 21.71 16.21
CA LEU A 186 5.94 22.89 16.79
C LEU A 186 6.76 23.32 18.01
N SER A 187 7.10 24.60 18.08
CA SER A 187 7.77 25.19 19.25
C SER A 187 7.16 26.54 19.63
N PHE A 188 6.76 26.70 20.88
CA PHE A 188 6.25 27.98 21.42
C PHE A 188 6.55 28.13 22.90
N PHE A 189 6.49 29.37 23.42
CA PHE A 189 6.63 29.61 24.86
C PHE A 189 5.26 29.59 25.52
N GLY A 190 5.01 28.64 26.42
CA GLY A 190 3.83 28.66 27.28
C GLY A 190 3.98 29.74 28.35
N CYS A 191 2.90 30.47 28.63
CA CYS A 191 2.87 31.47 29.70
C CYS A 191 1.87 31.09 30.80
N LEU A 192 2.06 31.62 32.01
CA LEU A 192 1.04 31.60 33.07
C LEU A 192 0.16 32.86 32.96
N LYS A 193 -1.11 32.76 33.37
CA LYS A 193 -2.08 33.88 33.30
C LYS A 193 -1.60 35.19 33.95
N ASN A 194 -0.61 35.14 34.85
CA ASN A 194 -0.20 36.28 35.69
C ASN A 194 0.85 37.23 35.07
N ARG A 195 1.19 37.12 33.78
CA ARG A 195 2.11 38.07 33.13
C ARG A 195 1.46 39.07 32.17
N PHE A 196 0.15 39.00 31.95
CA PHE A 196 -0.59 39.97 31.14
C PHE A 196 -1.42 40.92 32.02
N SER A 197 -0.78 41.54 33.01
CA SER A 197 -1.31 42.75 33.65
C SER A 197 -0.47 43.91 33.11
N PHE A 198 -0.95 44.52 32.02
CA PHE A 198 -0.49 45.85 31.64
C PHE A 198 -1.07 46.82 32.67
N SER A 199 -0.19 47.40 33.50
CA SER A 199 -0.44 48.62 34.27
C SER A 199 -0.31 49.83 33.36
#